data_AF-A0A7S0CHE9-F1
#
_entry.id   AF-A0A7S0CHE9-F1
#
_cell.length_a   1.000
_cell.length_b   1.000
_cell.length_c   1.000
_cell.angle_alpha   90.00
_cell.angle_beta   90.00
_cell.angle_gamma   90.00
#
_symmetry.space_group_name_H-M   'P 1'
#
loop_
_entity.id
_entity.type
_entity.pdbx_description
1 polymer ?
#
loop_
_entity_poly.entity_id
_entity_poly.type
_entity_poly.pdbx_seq_one_letter_code
_entity_poly.pdbx_strand_id
1 'polypeptide(L)'
;MTRNGNTKEEREVILDVQSSREDIYEGPETDFDVIVVGGGCAGIGMSLMLSRNFGLDYDRVLIVEQSSQVGESFRRWPKEMKFISPSFNQQGWTNSFDLNAIHYDTSPAFLLRSEHPTGEEYAIYLEVIVEQAQLNIRFDIKVTSITPLENNNDNDK
;
A
#
# COMPACT_ATOMS: atom_id res chain seq x y z
N MET A 1 24.91 22.48 40.84
CA MET A 1 23.55 22.40 40.27
C MET A 1 23.66 22.29 38.75
N THR A 2 23.55 21.08 38.22
CA THR A 2 23.35 20.79 36.81
C THR A 2 21.88 21.01 36.44
N ARG A 3 21.59 21.76 35.37
CA ARG A 3 20.27 21.79 34.73
C ARG A 3 20.43 21.22 33.33
N ASN A 4 20.00 19.97 33.17
CA ASN A 4 19.73 19.35 31.88
C ASN A 4 18.43 19.96 31.31
N GLY A 5 18.52 20.54 30.12
CA GLY A 5 17.37 20.85 29.27
C GLY A 5 17.43 19.94 28.06
N ASN A 6 16.76 18.79 28.12
CA ASN A 6 16.54 17.90 26.98
C ASN A 6 15.46 18.51 26.08
N THR A 7 15.85 19.06 24.94
CA THR A 7 14.95 19.23 23.78
C THR A 7 14.85 17.88 23.08
N LYS A 8 13.66 17.30 23.04
CA LYS A 8 13.35 16.10 22.25
C LYS A 8 13.34 16.50 20.77
N GLU A 9 14.33 16.07 20.01
CA GLU A 9 14.24 15.98 18.56
C GLU A 9 13.35 14.78 18.21
N GLU A 10 12.29 15.03 17.46
CA GLU A 10 11.48 14.00 16.80
C GLU A 10 12.38 13.26 15.80
N ARG A 11 12.64 11.98 16.07
CA ARG A 11 13.41 11.12 15.17
C ARG A 11 12.49 10.67 14.03
N GLU A 12 12.76 11.17 12.84
CA GLU A 12 12.24 10.63 11.58
C GLU A 12 12.73 9.17 11.45
N VAL A 13 11.79 8.22 11.49
CA VAL A 13 12.11 6.79 11.36
C VAL A 13 12.23 6.50 9.86
N ILE A 14 13.46 6.60 9.34
CA ILE A 14 13.78 6.17 7.99
C ILE A 14 13.93 4.66 8.01
N LEU A 15 12.97 3.95 7.43
CA LEU A 15 13.10 2.51 7.15
C LEU A 15 13.99 2.34 5.92
N ASP A 16 15.28 2.19 6.20
CA ASP A 16 16.30 1.88 5.20
C ASP A 16 16.15 0.43 4.72
N VAL A 17 15.63 0.27 3.49
CA VAL A 17 15.72 -0.98 2.73
C VAL A 17 17.12 -1.02 2.07
N GLN A 18 18.11 -1.04 2.97
CA GLN A 18 19.58 -1.16 2.85
C GLN A 18 20.35 -0.31 1.82
N SER A 19 21.28 0.53 2.32
CA SER A 19 22.74 0.24 2.24
C SER A 19 23.61 1.38 2.81
N SER A 20 24.15 1.19 4.02
CA SER A 20 25.49 1.69 4.38
C SER A 20 26.35 0.48 4.71
N ARG A 21 27.36 0.23 3.87
CA ARG A 21 28.33 -0.87 4.02
C ARG A 21 29.24 -0.62 5.22
N GLU A 22 28.81 -1.08 6.38
CA GLU A 22 29.60 -1.69 7.46
C GLU A 22 28.56 -2.40 8.36
N ASP A 23 28.75 -3.70 8.54
CA ASP A 23 27.80 -4.68 9.09
C ASP A 23 26.67 -5.10 8.13
N ILE A 24 26.99 -6.07 7.25
CA ILE A 24 25.97 -6.87 6.56
C ILE A 24 25.21 -7.65 7.65
N TYR A 25 24.06 -7.13 8.07
CA TYR A 25 23.12 -7.91 8.85
C TYR A 25 22.53 -8.95 7.90
N GLU A 26 23.06 -10.17 7.93
CA GLU A 26 22.37 -11.36 7.46
C GLU A 26 21.18 -11.59 8.40
N GLY A 27 20.16 -10.74 8.26
CA GLY A 27 18.85 -11.04 8.81
C GLY A 27 18.37 -12.38 8.23
N PRO A 28 17.44 -13.07 8.91
CA PRO A 28 16.81 -14.24 8.30
C PRO A 28 16.30 -13.84 6.91
N GLU A 29 16.51 -14.73 5.94
CA GLU A 29 15.96 -14.70 4.59
C GLU A 29 14.65 -13.90 4.54
N THR A 30 14.58 -12.79 3.79
CA THR A 30 13.44 -11.87 3.91
C THR A 30 12.11 -12.61 3.67
N ASP A 31 11.24 -12.67 4.68
CA ASP A 31 10.02 -13.49 4.75
C ASP A 31 8.92 -13.12 3.72
N PHE A 32 9.18 -12.22 2.76
CA PHE A 32 8.20 -11.74 1.79
C PHE A 32 8.54 -12.21 0.37
N ASP A 33 7.54 -12.71 -0.36
CA ASP A 33 7.66 -13.04 -1.78
C ASP A 33 7.51 -11.79 -2.67
N VAL A 34 6.69 -10.84 -2.22
CA VAL A 34 6.39 -9.61 -2.97
C VAL A 34 6.35 -8.42 -2.03
N ILE A 35 7.02 -7.34 -2.43
CA ILE A 35 6.88 -6.02 -1.80
C ILE A 35 6.24 -5.08 -2.83
N VAL A 36 5.09 -4.50 -2.46
CA VAL A 36 4.37 -3.49 -3.23
C VAL A 36 4.68 -2.11 -2.65
N VAL A 37 5.31 -1.26 -3.46
CA VAL A 37 5.67 0.11 -3.06
C VAL A 37 4.51 1.06 -3.41
N GLY A 38 3.81 1.52 -2.38
CA GLY A 38 2.66 2.43 -2.45
C GLY A 38 1.35 1.75 -2.01
N GLY A 39 0.69 2.31 -1.01
CA GLY A 39 -0.61 1.91 -0.46
C GLY A 39 -1.80 2.66 -1.06
N GLY A 40 -1.69 3.07 -2.33
CA GLY A 40 -2.79 3.64 -3.10
C GLY A 40 -3.71 2.58 -3.72
N CYS A 41 -4.66 3.01 -4.54
CA CYS A 41 -5.62 2.11 -5.21
C CYS A 41 -4.94 1.00 -6.02
N ALA A 42 -3.86 1.32 -6.75
CA ALA A 42 -3.11 0.36 -7.54
C ALA A 42 -2.39 -0.68 -6.67
N GLY A 43 -1.72 -0.25 -5.59
CA GLY A 43 -1.00 -1.16 -4.71
C GLY A 43 -1.93 -2.09 -3.93
N ILE A 44 -3.03 -1.55 -3.39
CA ILE A 44 -4.05 -2.32 -2.69
C ILE A 44 -4.70 -3.33 -3.65
N GLY A 45 -5.09 -2.90 -4.86
CA GLY A 45 -5.67 -3.79 -5.87
C GLY A 45 -4.71 -4.89 -6.30
N MET A 46 -3.43 -4.58 -6.48
CA MET A 46 -2.39 -5.55 -6.81
C MET A 46 -2.20 -6.58 -5.70
N SER A 47 -2.08 -6.17 -4.44
CA SER A 47 -1.90 -7.08 -3.32
C SER A 47 -3.11 -8.00 -3.10
N LEU A 48 -4.33 -7.46 -3.30
CA LEU A 48 -5.53 -8.29 -3.32
C LEU A 48 -5.48 -9.34 -4.42
N MET A 49 -5.13 -8.95 -5.64
CA MET A 49 -5.06 -9.86 -6.78
C MET A 49 -4.02 -10.96 -6.55
N LEU A 50 -2.82 -10.60 -6.11
CA LEU A 50 -1.74 -11.56 -5.78
C LEU A 50 -2.22 -12.60 -4.75
N SER A 51 -2.90 -12.15 -3.70
CA SER A 51 -3.30 -13.04 -2.62
C SER A 51 -4.56 -13.86 -2.96
N ARG A 52 -5.62 -13.19 -3.47
CA ARG A 52 -6.93 -13.83 -3.74
C ARG A 52 -6.97 -14.63 -5.03
N ASN A 53 -6.34 -14.14 -6.10
CA ASN A 53 -6.43 -14.77 -7.42
C ASN A 53 -5.24 -15.68 -7.71
N PHE A 54 -4.05 -15.32 -7.22
CA PHE A 54 -2.83 -16.10 -7.46
C PHE A 54 -2.40 -16.94 -6.25
N GLY A 55 -3.08 -16.82 -5.11
CA GLY A 55 -2.90 -17.70 -3.97
C GLY A 55 -1.61 -17.47 -3.19
N LEU A 56 -1.02 -16.27 -3.27
CA LEU A 56 0.08 -15.91 -2.39
C LEU A 56 -0.43 -15.70 -0.96
N ASP A 57 0.35 -16.13 0.01
CA ASP A 57 0.03 -15.89 1.42
C ASP A 57 0.05 -14.38 1.71
N TYR A 58 -1.02 -13.88 2.34
CA TYR A 58 -1.16 -12.45 2.67
C TYR A 58 0.02 -11.92 3.50
N ASP A 59 0.57 -12.74 4.39
CA ASP A 59 1.72 -12.37 5.22
C ASP A 59 3.01 -12.22 4.40
N ARG A 60 3.10 -12.88 3.23
CA ARG A 60 4.26 -12.84 2.33
C ARG A 60 4.15 -11.74 1.26
N VAL A 61 3.03 -11.01 1.22
CA VAL A 61 2.82 -9.84 0.35
C VAL A 61 2.78 -8.57 1.20
N LEU A 62 3.89 -7.83 1.23
CA LEU A 62 4.00 -6.59 2.01
C LEU A 62 3.67 -5.37 1.15
N ILE A 63 2.81 -4.49 1.65
CA ILE A 63 2.62 -3.13 1.10
C ILE A 63 3.39 -2.15 1.97
N VAL A 64 4.19 -1.28 1.37
CA VAL A 64 4.84 -0.15 2.06
C VAL A 64 4.27 1.17 1.55
N GLU A 65 3.83 2.03 2.46
CA GLU A 65 3.23 3.33 2.16
C GLU A 65 3.98 4.43 2.92
N GLN A 66 4.32 5.52 2.22
CA GLN A 66 5.04 6.65 2.82
C GLN A 66 4.17 7.49 3.76
N SER A 67 2.86 7.47 3.55
CA SER A 67 1.87 8.23 4.30
C SER A 67 1.44 7.46 5.55
N SER A 68 0.85 8.17 6.51
CA SER A 68 0.37 7.57 7.77
C SER A 68 -0.98 6.85 7.65
N GLN A 69 -1.60 6.86 6.45
CA GLN A 69 -2.94 6.33 6.23
C GLN A 69 -3.19 5.91 4.78
N VAL A 70 -4.19 5.05 4.59
CA VAL A 70 -4.64 4.60 3.26
C VAL A 70 -5.27 5.75 2.48
N GLY A 71 -4.99 5.79 1.17
CA GLY A 71 -5.68 6.69 0.24
C GLY A 71 -5.28 8.16 0.36
N GLU A 72 -4.11 8.46 0.93
CA GLU A 72 -3.64 9.83 1.18
C GLU A 72 -3.75 10.77 -0.03
N SER A 73 -3.42 10.29 -1.24
CA SER A 73 -3.57 11.07 -2.47
C SER A 73 -5.02 11.50 -2.75
N PHE A 74 -5.99 10.64 -2.44
CA PHE A 74 -7.43 10.96 -2.58
C PHE A 74 -7.91 11.89 -1.48
N ARG A 75 -7.42 11.72 -0.24
CA ARG A 75 -7.74 12.62 0.89
C ARG A 75 -7.24 14.05 0.67
N ARG A 76 -6.20 14.22 -0.17
CA ARG A 76 -5.67 15.53 -0.59
C ARG A 76 -6.39 16.16 -1.77
N TRP A 77 -7.39 15.50 -2.36
CA TRP A 77 -8.18 16.12 -3.42
C TRP A 77 -8.87 17.39 -2.91
N PRO A 78 -9.06 18.42 -3.77
CA PRO A 78 -9.96 19.52 -3.46
C PRO A 78 -11.33 18.99 -3.04
N LYS A 79 -11.97 19.67 -2.09
CA LYS A 79 -13.21 19.20 -1.46
C LYS A 79 -14.34 18.93 -2.47
N GLU A 80 -14.36 19.69 -3.56
CA GLU A 80 -15.36 19.59 -4.62
C GLU A 80 -15.01 18.53 -5.68
N MET A 81 -13.78 18.03 -5.69
CA MET A 81 -13.30 17.09 -6.71
C MET A 81 -13.92 15.71 -6.52
N LYS A 82 -14.38 15.14 -7.64
CA LYS A 82 -15.03 13.84 -7.73
C LYS A 82 -14.50 13.06 -8.92
N PHE A 83 -14.70 11.75 -8.91
CA PHE A 83 -14.47 10.91 -10.08
C PHE A 83 -15.31 11.38 -11.28
N ILE A 84 -14.71 11.41 -12.46
CA ILE A 84 -15.42 11.66 -13.73
C ILE A 84 -16.16 10.43 -14.23
N SER A 85 -15.65 9.23 -13.91
CA SER A 85 -16.25 7.95 -14.24
C SER A 85 -17.33 7.60 -13.23
N PRO A 86 -18.50 7.14 -13.67
CA PRO A 86 -19.55 6.73 -12.76
C PRO A 86 -19.25 5.35 -12.18
N SER A 87 -19.48 5.20 -10.89
CA SER A 87 -19.55 3.95 -10.19
C SER A 87 -20.96 3.39 -10.26
N PHE A 88 -21.08 2.16 -10.75
CA PHE A 88 -22.30 1.39 -10.77
C PHE A 88 -22.01 -0.06 -10.42
N ASN A 89 -22.73 -0.61 -9.43
CA ASN A 89 -22.63 -2.02 -9.12
C ASN A 89 -23.50 -2.84 -10.10
N GLN A 90 -22.91 -3.25 -11.22
CA GLN A 90 -23.54 -4.18 -12.18
C GLN A 90 -23.16 -5.65 -11.92
N GLN A 91 -22.44 -5.90 -10.83
CA GLN A 91 -21.93 -7.21 -10.48
C GLN A 91 -23.10 -8.17 -10.28
N GLY A 92 -23.12 -9.25 -11.06
CA GLY A 92 -24.20 -10.25 -11.04
C GLY A 92 -25.23 -10.13 -12.17
N TRP A 93 -25.25 -9.03 -12.93
CA TRP A 93 -26.10 -8.87 -14.11
C TRP A 93 -25.31 -8.83 -15.42
N THR A 94 -24.05 -8.38 -15.38
CA THR A 94 -23.14 -8.36 -16.52
C THR A 94 -21.78 -8.96 -16.14
N ASN A 95 -20.93 -9.22 -17.13
CA ASN A 95 -19.52 -9.58 -16.92
C ASN A 95 -18.63 -8.33 -16.68
N SER A 96 -19.23 -7.19 -16.31
CA SER A 96 -18.52 -5.96 -15.96
C SER A 96 -18.55 -5.74 -14.45
N PHE A 97 -17.48 -5.16 -13.94
CA PHE A 97 -17.39 -4.65 -12.57
C PHE A 97 -17.59 -3.14 -12.55
N ASP A 98 -17.78 -2.58 -11.35
CA ASP A 98 -17.84 -1.13 -11.13
C ASP A 98 -16.55 -0.48 -11.64
N LEU A 99 -16.67 0.57 -12.46
CA LEU A 99 -15.53 1.19 -13.15
C LEU A 99 -14.46 1.72 -12.20
N ASN A 100 -14.85 2.13 -10.99
CA ASN A 100 -13.91 2.65 -10.01
C ASN A 100 -13.53 1.60 -8.95
N ALA A 101 -13.96 0.33 -9.10
CA ALA A 101 -13.49 -0.74 -8.24
C ALA A 101 -12.02 -1.09 -8.50
N ILE A 102 -11.34 -1.57 -7.45
CA ILE A 102 -9.94 -2.00 -7.53
C ILE A 102 -9.80 -3.53 -7.55
N HIS A 103 -10.90 -4.25 -7.33
CA HIS A 103 -10.96 -5.70 -7.36
C HIS A 103 -12.37 -6.18 -7.73
N TYR A 104 -12.46 -7.37 -8.34
CA TYR A 104 -13.68 -7.84 -9.02
C TYR A 104 -14.86 -8.16 -8.10
N ASP A 105 -14.75 -8.14 -6.78
CA ASP A 105 -15.85 -8.37 -5.82
C ASP A 105 -16.13 -7.14 -4.95
N THR A 106 -15.59 -5.98 -5.35
CA THR A 106 -15.70 -4.72 -4.64
C THR A 106 -16.43 -3.69 -5.50
N SER A 107 -17.12 -2.74 -4.87
CA SER A 107 -17.78 -1.65 -5.60
C SER A 107 -17.90 -0.40 -4.72
N PRO A 108 -17.31 0.74 -5.13
CA PRO A 108 -17.57 2.03 -4.52
C PRO A 108 -19.06 2.39 -4.51
N ALA A 109 -19.81 2.13 -5.60
CA ALA A 109 -21.25 2.38 -5.63
C ALA A 109 -22.01 1.61 -4.54
N PHE A 110 -21.66 0.34 -4.32
CA PHE A 110 -22.29 -0.49 -3.30
C PHE A 110 -22.00 0.03 -1.89
N LEU A 111 -20.73 0.34 -1.60
CA LEU A 111 -20.30 0.75 -0.27
C LEU A 111 -20.77 2.18 0.07
N LEU A 112 -20.55 3.12 -0.84
CA LEU A 112 -20.68 4.56 -0.60
C LEU A 112 -22.06 5.10 -0.99
N ARG A 113 -22.84 4.33 -1.76
CA ARG A 113 -24.12 4.78 -2.35
C ARG A 113 -23.97 6.07 -3.17
N SER A 114 -22.83 6.21 -3.84
CA SER A 114 -22.44 7.37 -4.64
C SER A 114 -21.98 6.93 -6.03
N GLU A 115 -22.49 7.58 -7.07
CA GLU A 115 -22.08 7.34 -8.47
C GLU A 115 -20.75 8.04 -8.78
N HIS A 116 -20.51 9.22 -8.23
CA HIS A 116 -19.26 9.97 -8.43
C HIS A 116 -18.61 10.24 -7.07
N PRO A 117 -17.85 9.28 -6.51
CA PRO A 117 -17.20 9.44 -5.23
C PRO A 117 -16.28 10.67 -5.21
N THR A 118 -16.30 11.38 -4.08
CA THR A 118 -15.24 12.32 -3.70
C THR A 118 -13.95 11.58 -3.38
N GLY A 119 -12.84 12.30 -3.28
CA GLY A 119 -11.57 11.73 -2.83
C GLY A 119 -11.67 11.11 -1.43
N GLU A 120 -12.34 11.78 -0.49
CA GLU A 120 -12.54 11.27 0.87
C GLU A 120 -13.35 9.97 0.88
N GLU A 121 -14.47 9.94 0.16
CA GLU A 121 -15.28 8.72 0.03
C GLU A 121 -14.49 7.57 -0.59
N TYR A 122 -13.67 7.83 -1.61
CA TYR A 122 -12.85 6.82 -2.23
C TYR A 122 -11.72 6.31 -1.31
N ALA A 123 -11.14 7.19 -0.48
CA ALA A 123 -10.17 6.79 0.53
C ALA A 123 -10.78 5.87 1.59
N ILE A 124 -11.99 6.16 2.05
CA ILE A 124 -12.77 5.29 2.95
C ILE A 124 -13.01 3.92 2.29
N TYR A 125 -13.34 3.90 1.00
CA TYR A 125 -13.51 2.66 0.25
C TYR A 125 -12.23 1.80 0.25
N LEU A 126 -11.06 2.41 0.03
CA LEU A 126 -9.78 1.70 0.09
C LEU A 126 -9.45 1.19 1.49
N GLU A 127 -9.73 1.99 2.52
CA GLU A 127 -9.50 1.65 3.92
C GLU A 127 -10.33 0.43 4.35
N VAL A 128 -11.63 0.43 4.04
CA VAL A 128 -12.52 -0.72 4.30
C VAL A 128 -12.01 -1.99 3.62
N ILE A 129 -11.49 -1.89 2.40
CA ILE A 129 -10.92 -3.05 1.69
C ILE A 129 -9.69 -3.59 2.42
N VAL A 130 -8.76 -2.72 2.80
CA VAL A 130 -7.53 -3.10 3.51
C VAL A 130 -7.87 -3.79 4.83
N GLU A 131 -8.83 -3.25 5.59
CA GLU A 131 -9.29 -3.83 6.84
C GLU A 131 -9.98 -5.19 6.65
N GLN A 132 -10.92 -5.29 5.70
CA GLN A 132 -11.67 -6.53 5.47
C GLN A 132 -10.79 -7.66 4.95
N ALA A 133 -9.81 -7.34 4.10
CA ALA A 133 -8.88 -8.32 3.57
C ALA A 133 -7.67 -8.56 4.49
N GLN A 134 -7.55 -7.80 5.58
CA GLN A 134 -6.40 -7.82 6.49
C GLN A 134 -5.06 -7.73 5.75
N LEU A 135 -4.96 -6.81 4.78
CA LEU A 135 -3.73 -6.67 3.98
C LEU A 135 -2.55 -6.26 4.87
N ASN A 136 -1.40 -6.89 4.65
CA ASN A 136 -0.16 -6.55 5.35
C ASN A 136 0.40 -5.22 4.79
N ILE A 137 -0.05 -4.11 5.36
CA ILE A 137 0.41 -2.76 5.03
C ILE A 137 1.21 -2.14 6.18
N ARG A 138 2.31 -1.47 5.83
CA ARG A 138 3.12 -0.67 6.74
C ARG A 138 3.16 0.76 6.26
N PHE A 139 2.79 1.66 7.16
CA PHE A 139 2.73 3.11 6.94
C PHE A 139 4.03 3.79 7.38
N ASP A 140 4.17 5.05 6.99
CA ASP A 140 5.33 5.90 7.30
C ASP A 140 6.66 5.31 6.79
N ILE A 141 6.61 4.55 5.68
CA ILE A 141 7.79 3.96 5.02
C ILE A 141 8.01 4.63 3.67
N LYS A 142 9.02 5.49 3.61
CA LYS A 142 9.47 6.08 2.34
C LYS A 142 10.58 5.23 1.72
N VAL A 143 10.25 4.50 0.66
CA VAL A 143 11.26 3.79 -0.15
C VAL A 143 12.12 4.81 -0.90
N THR A 144 13.44 4.73 -0.70
CA THR A 144 14.43 5.64 -1.29
C THR A 144 15.18 5.03 -2.48
N SER A 145 15.39 3.72 -2.47
CA SER A 145 16.07 2.98 -3.54
C SER A 145 15.66 1.51 -3.59
N ILE A 146 15.81 0.89 -4.76
CA ILE A 146 15.68 -0.56 -4.96
C ILE A 146 16.95 -1.02 -5.67
N THR A 147 17.67 -1.96 -5.08
CA THR A 147 18.93 -2.48 -5.62
C THR A 147 18.82 -3.99 -5.80
N PRO A 148 19.25 -4.55 -6.95
CA PRO A 148 19.32 -5.99 -7.12
C PRO A 148 20.24 -6.61 -6.07
N LEU A 149 19.89 -7.79 -5.56
CA LEU A 149 20.83 -8.57 -4.75
C LEU A 149 22.02 -8.97 -5.63
N GLU A 150 23.24 -8.73 -5.14
CA GLU A 150 24.46 -9.18 -5.84
C GLU A 150 24.47 -10.72 -5.85
N ASN A 151 24.41 -11.32 -7.04
CA ASN A 151 24.57 -12.77 -7.19
C ASN A 151 26.04 -13.11 -6.96
N ASN A 152 26.38 -13.84 -5.89
CA ASN A 152 27.73 -14.33 -5.59
C ASN A 152 28.24 -15.45 -6.55
N ASN A 153 27.87 -15.41 -7.84
CA ASN A 153 28.15 -16.48 -8.82
C ASN A 153 29.19 -16.09 -9.89
N ASP A 154 30.22 -15.31 -9.56
CA ASP A 154 31.31 -14.96 -10.49
C ASP A 154 32.71 -15.48 -10.06
N ASN A 155 32.79 -16.49 -9.17
CA ASN A 155 34.06 -17.12 -8.78
C ASN A 155 34.39 -18.46 -9.48
N ASP A 156 33.66 -18.85 -10.52
CA ASP A 156 34.02 -19.99 -11.37
C ASP A 156 34.25 -19.52 -12.81
N LYS A 157 35.44 -18.95 -13.09
CA LYS A 157 36.16 -19.06 -14.38
C LYS A 157 37.58 -18.53 -14.31
#